data_AF-Q4QC19-F1
#
_entry.id   AF-Q4QC19-F1
#
_cell.length_a   1.000
_cell.length_b   1.000
_cell.length_c   1.000
_cell.angle_alpha   90.00
_cell.angle_beta   90.00
_cell.angle_gamma   90.00
#
_symmetry.space_group_name_H-M   'P 1'
#
loop_
_entity.id
_entity.type
_entity.pdbx_description
1 polymer ?
#
loop_
_entity_poly.entity_id
_entity_poly.type
_entity_poly.pdbx_seq_one_letter_code
_entity_poly.pdbx_strand_id
1 'polypeptide(L)'
;MPTSSGVDQAKLREVIRVLKSVGHVGMAESLEVEWGMKPNTAAHAKNAKKGRKSLPHKSRESSKARGNSFPSLSSIAVAPSPLQVTSQSRFVVTCIGDEEDLWSPDEDPADAKRCIAPLFDYGAGLLRDHYAEYAAHPVSFVSVHPYEKQQPPSNLPWRHFELKVFYEAGKTGSEEKKEFELVKGDLIGGRYHVDAPIDAATFSRTVRCYDEQTGQPVCLKIIRNSKTFLDQGLDELRALTCVNDAGDADACCVVRLLDYFYFREHLVLVTELLFDNLYEYARKLDIVERCAYFTLARLQRIVRQVLTALKLIHSVNLIHCDIKPENIAFKSVSDCDVKVLDLGSSCYMTDTLSSYVQSRSYRAPEVILGCKYGPAVDIWSLGATAAELATGTVLFNVESVPTMLASIASVCGPIPAEMLQEGRNTSLYVTQHGAFYDYEDEQLVFHFPSEPPDAAVLFGFDDHDYVDFVRLCLTLDAALRPSAAQLLDHPFLTKTYTD
;
A
#
# COMPACT_ATOMS: atom_id res chain seq x y z
N MET A 1 13.96 -4.14 -10.58
CA MET A 1 14.37 -2.85 -9.98
C MET A 1 13.13 -2.00 -9.85
N PRO A 2 12.75 -1.54 -8.65
CA PRO A 2 11.73 -0.51 -8.51
C PRO A 2 12.41 0.86 -8.66
N THR A 3 12.01 1.61 -9.68
CA THR A 3 12.41 3.00 -9.89
C THR A 3 11.80 3.89 -8.82
N SER A 4 12.62 4.80 -8.32
CA SER A 4 12.35 5.83 -7.34
C SER A 4 11.30 6.84 -7.82
N SER A 5 10.09 6.77 -7.28
CA SER A 5 9.15 7.88 -7.27
C SER A 5 8.58 8.02 -5.86
N GLY A 6 8.96 9.12 -5.18
CA GLY A 6 8.46 9.43 -3.83
C GLY A 6 9.40 10.23 -2.93
N VAL A 7 10.62 10.56 -3.36
CA VAL A 7 11.50 11.46 -2.60
C VAL A 7 11.65 12.78 -3.35
N ASP A 8 11.28 13.86 -2.67
CA ASP A 8 11.50 15.25 -3.08
C ASP A 8 12.99 15.47 -3.43
N GLN A 9 13.24 15.68 -4.72
CA GLN A 9 14.57 15.90 -5.30
C GLN A 9 15.31 17.09 -4.67
N ALA A 10 14.60 18.09 -4.13
CA ALA A 10 15.19 19.23 -3.44
C ALA A 10 15.66 18.83 -2.04
N LYS A 11 14.83 18.10 -1.28
CA LYS A 11 15.21 17.57 0.05
C LYS A 11 16.38 16.59 -0.04
N LEU A 12 16.42 15.74 -1.07
CA LEU A 12 17.53 14.80 -1.27
C LEU A 12 18.86 15.54 -1.53
N ARG A 13 18.84 16.61 -2.34
CA ARG A 13 20.02 17.46 -2.58
C ARG A 13 20.48 18.17 -1.30
N GLU A 14 19.54 18.55 -0.44
CA GLU A 14 19.85 19.16 0.85
C GLU A 14 20.49 18.18 1.82
N VAL A 15 19.96 16.95 1.90
CA VAL A 15 20.56 15.85 2.69
C VAL A 15 21.99 15.53 2.19
N ILE A 16 22.18 15.42 0.88
CA ILE A 16 23.51 15.18 0.28
C ILE A 16 24.48 16.34 0.61
N ARG A 17 24.01 17.59 0.57
CA ARG A 17 24.81 18.78 0.91
C ARG A 17 25.21 18.77 2.39
N VAL A 18 24.29 18.41 3.28
CA VAL A 18 24.56 18.30 4.73
C VAL A 18 25.59 17.20 4.98
N LEU A 19 25.42 16.00 4.42
CA LEU A 19 26.36 14.88 4.58
C LEU A 19 27.78 15.24 4.13
N LYS A 20 27.94 15.96 3.02
CA LYS A 20 29.24 16.47 2.57
C LYS A 20 29.83 17.50 3.54
N SER A 21 29.01 18.37 4.13
CA SER A 21 29.46 19.40 5.08
C SER A 21 29.93 18.85 6.43
N VAL A 22 29.41 17.68 6.86
CA VAL A 22 29.79 17.01 8.11
C VAL A 22 30.85 15.91 7.90
N GLY A 23 31.41 15.78 6.69
CA GLY A 23 32.55 14.89 6.40
C GLY A 23 32.19 13.46 5.97
N HIS A 24 30.90 13.15 5.79
CA HIS A 24 30.43 11.83 5.33
C HIS A 24 30.35 11.73 3.80
N VAL A 25 31.47 12.01 3.12
CA VAL A 25 31.53 12.15 1.65
C VAL A 25 31.18 10.85 0.91
N GLY A 26 31.68 9.69 1.36
CA GLY A 26 31.40 8.41 0.68
C GLY A 26 29.94 7.96 0.77
N MET A 27 29.23 8.36 1.82
CA MET A 27 27.79 8.10 1.97
C MET A 27 26.97 9.01 1.04
N ALA A 28 27.40 10.27 0.89
CA ALA A 28 26.79 11.21 -0.05
C ALA A 28 26.97 10.78 -1.51
N GLU A 29 28.15 10.26 -1.88
CA GLU A 29 28.43 9.75 -3.23
C GLU A 29 27.63 8.49 -3.55
N SER A 30 27.45 7.60 -2.57
CA SER A 30 26.62 6.39 -2.74
C SER A 30 25.14 6.74 -2.97
N LEU A 31 24.63 7.72 -2.22
CA LEU A 31 23.27 8.27 -2.40
C LEU A 31 23.08 8.94 -3.77
N GLU A 32 24.09 9.65 -4.28
CA GLU A 32 24.04 10.26 -5.63
C GLU A 32 23.96 9.19 -6.74
N VAL A 33 24.70 8.08 -6.61
CA VAL A 33 24.73 6.98 -7.60
C VAL A 33 23.45 6.15 -7.57
N GLU A 34 22.96 5.81 -6.37
CA GLU A 34 21.77 4.98 -6.18
C GLU A 34 20.50 5.66 -6.72
N TRP A 35 20.47 7.00 -6.74
CA TRP A 35 19.33 7.80 -7.18
C TRP A 35 19.51 8.47 -8.55
N GLY A 36 20.56 8.12 -9.29
CA GLY A 36 20.77 8.60 -10.67
C GLY A 36 21.07 10.10 -10.81
N MET A 37 21.52 10.77 -9.74
CA MET A 37 21.84 12.20 -9.78
C MET A 37 23.23 12.42 -10.38
N LYS A 38 23.33 13.10 -11.54
CA LYS A 38 24.63 13.40 -12.16
C LYS A 38 25.41 14.43 -11.32
N PRO A 39 26.73 14.24 -11.09
CA PRO A 39 27.54 15.24 -10.38
C PRO A 39 27.58 16.54 -11.18
N ASN A 40 27.28 17.65 -10.51
CA ASN A 40 27.23 18.98 -11.10
C ASN A 40 28.65 19.51 -11.39
N THR A 41 29.19 19.23 -12.58
CA THR A 41 30.48 19.78 -13.04
C THR A 41 30.31 21.23 -13.49
N ALA A 42 30.00 22.15 -12.57
CA ALA A 42 29.91 23.58 -12.83
C ALA A 42 30.83 24.42 -11.91
N ALA A 43 31.85 23.79 -11.30
CA ALA A 43 32.80 24.45 -10.41
C ALA A 43 34.20 24.69 -11.02
N HIS A 44 34.38 24.51 -12.33
CA HIS A 44 35.67 24.72 -13.02
C HIS A 44 35.56 25.67 -14.22
N ALA A 45 35.09 26.90 -13.99
CA ALA A 45 35.24 27.98 -14.97
C ALA A 45 35.18 29.38 -14.33
N LYS A 46 35.88 29.63 -13.22
CA LYS A 46 36.12 30.99 -12.71
C LYS A 46 37.56 31.16 -12.25
N ASN A 47 38.49 31.07 -13.20
CA ASN A 47 39.82 31.65 -13.07
C ASN A 47 40.42 31.90 -14.45
N ALA A 48 39.91 32.92 -15.15
CA ALA A 48 40.67 33.59 -16.20
C ALA A 48 40.10 34.98 -16.49
N LYS A 49 41.00 35.97 -16.45
CA LYS A 49 40.93 37.32 -17.05
C LYS A 49 40.27 38.44 -16.24
N LYS A 50 41.12 39.03 -15.38
CA LYS A 50 41.23 40.49 -15.20
C LYS A 50 41.49 41.16 -16.55
N GLY A 51 40.78 42.26 -16.86
CA GLY A 51 40.97 43.04 -18.09
C GLY A 51 40.13 44.32 -18.19
N ARG A 52 40.39 45.28 -17.30
CA ARG A 52 40.30 46.76 -17.38
C ARG A 52 39.56 47.48 -18.56
N LYS A 53 38.86 48.58 -18.18
CA LYS A 53 38.53 49.88 -18.88
C LYS A 53 37.02 50.04 -19.21
N SER A 54 36.24 50.89 -18.53
CA SER A 54 36.14 52.38 -18.44
C SER A 54 34.91 52.93 -19.19
N LEU A 55 34.03 53.61 -18.42
CA LEU A 55 32.97 54.63 -18.68
C LEU A 55 32.91 55.32 -20.08
N PRO A 56 31.75 55.93 -20.53
CA PRO A 56 30.93 56.86 -19.71
C PRO A 56 29.39 56.96 -19.91
N HIS A 57 28.77 57.55 -18.87
CA HIS A 57 27.55 58.39 -18.75
C HIS A 57 26.51 58.57 -19.89
N LYS A 58 25.22 58.56 -19.49
CA LYS A 58 24.23 59.68 -19.64
C LYS A 58 22.93 59.40 -18.83
N SER A 59 22.65 60.20 -17.80
CA SER A 59 21.51 61.15 -17.62
C SER A 59 20.12 60.49 -17.53
N ARG A 60 19.51 60.31 -16.36
CA ARG A 60 18.82 61.28 -15.46
C ARG A 60 17.58 61.91 -16.13
N GLU A 61 16.39 61.47 -15.72
CA GLU A 61 15.27 62.37 -15.45
C GLU A 61 14.21 61.71 -14.56
N SER A 62 13.73 62.52 -13.62
CA SER A 62 12.79 62.22 -12.55
C SER A 62 11.62 63.17 -12.72
N SER A 63 10.38 62.71 -12.56
CA SER A 63 9.24 63.61 -12.33
C SER A 63 8.24 62.97 -11.36
N LYS A 64 7.89 63.76 -10.35
CA LYS A 64 7.05 63.44 -9.20
C LYS A 64 5.55 63.59 -9.53
N ALA A 65 4.76 62.70 -8.92
CA ALA A 65 3.50 62.89 -8.20
C ALA A 65 2.35 63.73 -8.81
N ARG A 66 1.16 63.12 -8.85
CA ARG A 66 -0.12 63.68 -8.35
C ARG A 66 -1.15 62.55 -8.19
N GLY A 67 -1.83 62.52 -7.05
CA GLY A 67 -2.86 61.53 -6.73
C GLY A 67 -4.20 61.82 -7.40
N ASN A 68 -5.07 60.81 -7.40
CA ASN A 68 -6.52 60.95 -7.29
C ASN A 68 -7.21 59.58 -7.08
N SER A 69 -8.07 59.54 -6.06
CA SER A 69 -9.34 58.79 -5.93
C SER A 69 -9.43 57.33 -6.40
N PHE A 70 -9.60 56.43 -5.43
CA PHE A 70 -10.17 55.10 -5.60
C PHE A 70 -11.65 55.16 -6.04
N PRO A 71 -12.09 54.32 -7.00
CA PRO A 71 -13.42 53.75 -7.00
C PRO A 71 -13.38 52.32 -6.45
N SER A 72 -14.37 52.01 -5.62
CA SER A 72 -14.66 50.67 -5.12
C SER A 72 -14.88 49.68 -6.27
N LEU A 73 -14.03 48.67 -6.36
CA LEU A 73 -14.28 47.50 -7.21
C LEU A 73 -15.29 46.61 -6.50
N SER A 74 -16.52 46.64 -6.98
CA SER A 74 -17.45 45.51 -6.88
C SER A 74 -16.73 44.27 -7.37
N SER A 75 -16.63 43.24 -6.53
CA SER A 75 -16.14 41.91 -6.88
C SER A 75 -17.00 41.34 -8.00
N ILE A 76 -16.53 41.49 -9.24
CA ILE A 76 -17.02 40.69 -10.35
C ILE A 76 -16.57 39.28 -10.04
N ALA A 77 -17.51 38.40 -9.69
CA ALA A 77 -17.26 36.97 -9.65
C ALA A 77 -16.83 36.56 -11.07
N VAL A 78 -15.52 36.43 -11.27
CA VAL A 78 -14.96 35.83 -12.47
C VAL A 78 -15.41 34.39 -12.44
N ALA A 79 -16.19 33.96 -13.43
CA ALA A 79 -16.51 32.55 -13.58
C ALA A 79 -15.19 31.76 -13.60
N PRO A 80 -15.02 30.72 -12.77
CA PRO A 80 -13.77 29.99 -12.71
C PRO A 80 -13.42 29.50 -14.12
N SER A 81 -12.16 29.70 -14.51
CA SER A 81 -11.68 29.18 -15.80
C SER A 81 -11.85 27.66 -15.78
N PRO A 82 -12.39 27.04 -16.84
CA PRO A 82 -12.62 25.60 -16.84
C PRO A 82 -11.29 24.88 -16.61
N LEU A 83 -11.25 24.01 -15.58
CA LEU A 83 -10.07 23.22 -15.23
C LEU A 83 -9.53 22.50 -16.47
N GLN A 84 -8.30 22.81 -16.85
CA GLN A 84 -7.69 22.30 -18.07
C GLN A 84 -7.30 20.84 -17.88
N VAL A 85 -7.95 19.93 -18.61
CA VAL A 85 -7.64 18.50 -18.60
C VAL A 85 -6.27 18.25 -19.25
N THR A 86 -5.41 17.52 -18.55
CA THR A 86 -4.07 17.12 -19.01
C THR A 86 -4.04 15.66 -19.44
N SER A 87 -4.77 14.79 -18.73
CA SER A 87 -4.86 13.37 -19.04
C SER A 87 -6.17 12.76 -18.53
N GLN A 88 -6.53 11.60 -19.10
CA GLN A 88 -7.65 10.79 -18.64
C GLN A 88 -7.24 9.32 -18.70
N SER A 89 -7.42 8.62 -17.59
CA SER A 89 -7.13 7.21 -17.44
C SER A 89 -8.35 6.48 -16.86
N ARG A 90 -8.23 5.16 -16.62
CA ARG A 90 -9.33 4.37 -16.06
C ARG A 90 -9.75 4.96 -14.72
N PHE A 91 -10.99 5.44 -14.64
CA PHE A 91 -11.63 6.06 -13.47
C PHE A 91 -11.14 7.45 -13.06
N VAL A 92 -10.17 8.05 -13.74
CA VAL A 92 -9.54 9.31 -13.28
C VAL A 92 -9.38 10.31 -14.42
N VAL A 93 -9.74 11.57 -14.15
CA VAL A 93 -9.47 12.74 -15.00
C VAL A 93 -8.48 13.63 -14.27
N THR A 94 -7.34 13.92 -14.90
CA THR A 94 -6.33 14.84 -14.34
C THR A 94 -6.44 16.20 -14.98
N CYS A 95 -6.40 17.25 -14.17
CA CYS A 95 -6.44 18.65 -14.60
C CYS A 95 -5.28 19.43 -13.99
N ILE A 96 -4.94 20.58 -14.58
CA ILE A 96 -4.08 21.57 -13.94
C ILE A 96 -4.78 22.08 -12.67
N GLY A 97 -4.09 22.03 -11.54
CA GLY A 97 -4.60 22.50 -10.25
C GLY A 97 -4.28 23.97 -9.98
N ASP A 98 -4.96 24.53 -8.99
CA ASP A 98 -4.77 25.90 -8.49
C ASP A 98 -4.14 25.88 -7.09
N GLU A 99 -3.09 26.66 -6.87
CA GLU A 99 -2.44 26.74 -5.56
C GLU A 99 -3.34 27.38 -4.50
N GLU A 100 -4.31 28.20 -4.90
CA GLU A 100 -5.28 28.83 -3.99
C GLU A 100 -6.21 27.80 -3.31
N ASP A 101 -6.38 26.62 -3.91
CA ASP A 101 -7.19 25.52 -3.37
C ASP A 101 -6.41 24.67 -2.35
N LEU A 102 -5.09 24.86 -2.22
CA LEU A 102 -4.31 24.16 -1.22
C LEU A 102 -4.60 24.69 0.19
N TRP A 103 -4.25 23.90 1.19
CA TRP A 103 -4.44 24.28 2.58
C TRP A 103 -3.55 25.48 2.91
N SER A 104 -4.12 26.52 3.51
CA SER A 104 -3.32 27.58 4.11
C SER A 104 -2.68 27.06 5.41
N PRO A 105 -1.36 27.20 5.60
CA PRO A 105 -0.74 26.84 6.87
C PRO A 105 -1.31 27.73 7.98
N ASP A 106 -1.70 27.11 9.09
CA ASP A 106 -2.23 27.79 10.27
C ASP A 106 -1.16 28.76 10.82
N GLU A 107 -1.26 30.05 10.51
CA GLU A 107 -0.29 31.09 10.89
C GLU A 107 -0.52 31.64 12.31
N ASP A 108 -1.21 30.93 13.22
CA ASP A 108 -1.32 31.36 14.61
C ASP A 108 -0.24 30.70 15.50
N PRO A 109 0.92 31.36 15.73
CA PRO A 109 1.96 30.86 16.60
C PRO A 109 1.54 30.79 18.09
N ALA A 110 0.37 31.29 18.48
CA ALA A 110 -0.12 31.23 19.85
C ALA A 110 -0.80 29.90 20.21
N ASP A 111 -1.24 29.10 19.23
CA ASP A 111 -1.99 27.85 19.48
C ASP A 111 -1.59 26.72 18.53
N ALA A 112 -0.28 26.40 18.48
CA ALA A 112 0.30 25.33 17.68
C ALA A 112 -0.24 23.90 17.96
N LYS A 113 -1.25 23.76 18.82
CA LYS A 113 -1.95 22.49 19.13
C LYS A 113 -3.35 22.40 18.52
N ARG A 114 -3.90 23.50 17.99
CA ARG A 114 -5.22 23.48 17.38
C ARG A 114 -5.11 22.96 15.95
N CYS A 115 -5.41 21.69 15.75
CA CYS A 115 -5.55 21.15 14.40
C CYS A 115 -6.92 21.56 13.86
N ILE A 116 -6.94 22.26 12.73
CA ILE A 116 -8.15 22.53 11.96
C ILE A 116 -8.13 21.75 10.64
N ALA A 117 -9.31 21.40 10.14
CA ALA A 117 -9.49 20.85 8.81
C ALA A 117 -10.73 21.48 8.15
N PRO A 118 -10.80 21.49 6.81
CA PRO A 118 -12.04 21.81 6.12
C PRO A 118 -13.21 20.96 6.64
N LEU A 119 -14.40 21.55 6.63
CA LEU A 119 -15.63 20.86 7.01
C LEU A 119 -15.94 19.68 6.07
N PHE A 120 -15.51 19.76 4.81
CA PHE A 120 -15.76 18.77 3.76
C PHE A 120 -17.25 18.41 3.65
N ASP A 121 -18.13 19.41 3.43
CA ASP A 121 -19.59 19.22 3.39
C ASP A 121 -20.07 18.10 2.46
N TYR A 122 -19.29 17.78 1.41
CA TYR A 122 -19.57 16.74 0.44
C TYR A 122 -18.48 15.65 0.36
N GLY A 123 -17.58 15.60 1.35
CA GLY A 123 -16.42 14.72 1.33
C GLY A 123 -15.34 15.16 0.32
N ALA A 124 -14.49 14.21 -0.07
CA ALA A 124 -13.45 14.40 -1.09
C ALA A 124 -13.62 13.43 -2.27
N GLY A 125 -13.24 13.86 -3.46
CA GLY A 125 -13.46 13.10 -4.69
C GLY A 125 -14.84 13.34 -5.31
N LEU A 126 -15.23 14.60 -5.46
CA LEU A 126 -16.35 14.97 -6.31
C LEU A 126 -15.95 14.89 -7.79
N LEU A 127 -16.92 14.67 -8.68
CA LEU A 127 -16.71 14.84 -10.11
C LEU A 127 -16.26 16.28 -10.41
N ARG A 128 -15.41 16.45 -11.43
CA ARG A 128 -14.81 17.75 -11.81
C ARG A 128 -15.83 18.89 -11.92
N ASP A 129 -16.97 18.63 -12.55
CA ASP A 129 -17.97 19.68 -12.80
C ASP A 129 -18.67 20.11 -11.49
N HIS A 130 -18.88 19.19 -10.54
CA HIS A 130 -19.39 19.51 -9.20
C HIS A 130 -18.33 20.22 -8.36
N TYR A 131 -17.06 19.85 -8.49
CA TYR A 131 -15.95 20.54 -7.83
C TYR A 131 -15.88 22.00 -8.26
N ALA A 132 -15.98 22.30 -9.55
CA ALA A 132 -15.90 23.68 -10.06
C ALA A 132 -17.01 24.59 -9.51
N GLU A 133 -18.21 24.04 -9.27
CA GLU A 133 -19.30 24.77 -8.60
C GLU A 133 -19.03 24.97 -7.11
N TYR A 134 -18.53 23.94 -6.42
CA TYR A 134 -18.28 23.98 -4.99
C TYR A 134 -17.06 24.83 -4.61
N ALA A 135 -15.97 24.77 -5.39
CA ALA A 135 -14.74 25.53 -5.17
C ALA A 135 -14.97 27.06 -5.25
N ALA A 136 -16.06 27.51 -5.87
CA ALA A 136 -16.44 28.93 -5.87
C ALA A 136 -16.96 29.43 -4.49
N HIS A 137 -17.24 28.53 -3.54
CA HIS A 137 -17.76 28.88 -2.22
C HIS A 137 -16.65 28.91 -1.15
N PRO A 138 -16.73 29.81 -0.15
CA PRO A 138 -15.76 29.85 0.94
C PRO A 138 -15.73 28.55 1.75
N VAL A 139 -14.53 28.08 2.11
CA VAL A 139 -14.37 26.90 2.97
C VAL A 139 -14.56 27.25 4.44
N SER A 140 -15.40 26.47 5.12
CA SER A 140 -15.51 26.49 6.58
C SER A 140 -14.54 25.48 7.19
N PHE A 141 -13.91 25.85 8.30
CA PHE A 141 -12.97 25.01 9.02
C PHE A 141 -13.54 24.58 10.38
N VAL A 142 -13.21 23.35 10.78
CA VAL A 142 -13.58 22.77 12.07
C VAL A 142 -12.34 22.35 12.84
N SER A 143 -12.44 22.40 14.17
CA SER A 143 -11.39 21.84 15.03
C SER A 143 -11.46 20.32 14.96
N VAL A 144 -10.32 19.68 14.74
CA VAL A 144 -10.21 18.23 14.60
C VAL A 144 -9.17 17.65 15.56
N HIS A 145 -9.25 16.34 15.77
CA HIS A 145 -8.26 15.57 16.52
C HIS A 145 -7.82 14.40 15.63
N PRO A 146 -6.86 14.63 14.71
CA PRO A 146 -6.38 13.57 13.82
C PRO A 146 -5.87 12.38 14.62
N TYR A 147 -6.00 11.18 14.05
CA TYR A 147 -5.62 9.96 14.75
C TYR A 147 -4.13 9.96 15.13
N GLU A 148 -3.88 9.82 16.43
CA GLU A 148 -2.54 9.59 16.98
C GLU A 148 -2.35 8.10 17.27
N LYS A 149 -1.22 7.55 16.83
CA LYS A 149 -0.89 6.14 17.06
C LYS A 149 -0.80 5.87 18.56
N GLN A 150 -1.59 4.90 19.01
CA GLN A 150 -1.57 4.46 20.40
C GLN A 150 -0.28 3.67 20.68
N GLN A 151 0.28 3.84 21.88
CA GLN A 151 1.39 3.01 22.33
C GLN A 151 0.90 1.58 22.60
N PRO A 152 1.75 0.57 22.34
CA PRO A 152 1.41 -0.81 22.65
C PRO A 152 1.21 -0.97 24.17
N PRO A 153 0.32 -1.88 24.59
CA PRO A 153 0.09 -2.15 26.00
C PRO A 153 1.37 -2.67 26.68
N SER A 154 1.65 -2.19 27.89
CA SER A 154 2.91 -2.46 28.60
C SER A 154 2.95 -3.80 29.36
N ASN A 155 1.81 -4.48 29.52
CA ASN A 155 1.65 -5.64 30.40
C ASN A 155 1.25 -6.93 29.67
N LEU A 156 1.67 -7.11 28.42
CA LEU A 156 1.42 -8.36 27.69
C LEU A 156 2.25 -9.53 28.26
N PRO A 157 1.73 -10.76 28.28
CA PRO A 157 2.45 -11.92 28.78
C PRO A 157 3.63 -12.29 27.86
N TRP A 158 4.75 -12.68 28.46
CA TRP A 158 5.88 -13.23 27.72
C TRP A 158 5.54 -14.59 27.11
N ARG A 159 5.91 -14.78 25.85
CA ARG A 159 5.83 -16.06 25.13
C ARG A 159 7.21 -16.39 24.55
N HIS A 160 7.48 -17.67 24.37
CA HIS A 160 8.72 -18.15 23.77
C HIS A 160 8.44 -19.38 22.90
N PHE A 161 9.41 -19.72 22.05
CA PHE A 161 9.44 -20.95 21.26
C PHE A 161 10.87 -21.49 21.22
N GLU A 162 11.03 -22.79 20.94
CA GLU A 162 12.33 -23.45 20.88
C GLU A 162 12.86 -23.49 19.45
N LEU A 163 13.85 -22.65 19.15
CA LEU A 163 14.49 -22.63 17.83
C LEU A 163 15.62 -23.67 17.76
N LYS A 164 15.43 -24.73 16.98
CA LYS A 164 16.49 -25.71 16.66
C LYS A 164 17.59 -25.01 15.84
N VAL A 165 18.83 -25.04 16.33
CA VAL A 165 20.00 -24.46 15.64
C VAL A 165 20.95 -25.56 15.20
N PHE A 166 21.16 -25.67 13.89
CA PHE A 166 22.08 -26.62 13.29
C PHE A 166 23.46 -25.99 13.10
N TYR A 167 24.51 -26.68 13.56
CA TYR A 167 25.90 -26.24 13.44
C TYR A 167 26.83 -27.44 13.25
N GLU A 168 28.01 -27.20 12.69
CA GLU A 168 29.06 -28.21 12.56
C GLU A 168 29.87 -28.30 13.85
N ALA A 169 29.95 -29.50 14.44
CA ALA A 169 30.71 -29.73 15.66
C ALA A 169 32.20 -29.39 15.45
N GLY A 170 32.76 -28.58 16.35
CA GLY A 170 34.16 -28.15 16.29
C GLY A 170 34.44 -26.92 15.40
N LYS A 171 33.42 -26.31 14.80
CA LYS A 171 33.54 -25.01 14.10
C LYS A 171 32.83 -23.90 14.88
N THR A 172 33.47 -22.74 14.89
CA THR A 172 32.91 -21.48 15.42
C THR A 172 33.16 -20.38 14.39
N GLY A 173 32.15 -19.57 14.09
CA GLY A 173 32.25 -18.48 13.11
C GLY A 173 31.01 -18.40 12.22
N SER A 174 30.97 -17.37 11.38
CA SER A 174 29.93 -17.17 10.37
C SER A 174 30.25 -17.93 9.08
N GLU A 175 29.24 -18.13 8.23
CA GLU A 175 29.44 -18.68 6.90
C GLU A 175 30.29 -17.72 6.06
N GLU A 176 31.19 -18.25 5.23
CA GLU A 176 32.07 -17.43 4.38
C GLU A 176 31.26 -16.58 3.38
N LYS A 177 30.12 -17.10 2.94
CA LYS A 177 29.16 -16.42 2.07
C LYS A 177 27.85 -16.22 2.83
N LYS A 178 27.30 -15.01 2.73
CA LYS A 178 25.95 -14.70 3.24
C LYS A 178 24.83 -15.34 2.43
N GLU A 179 25.12 -15.76 1.20
CA GLU A 179 24.15 -16.34 0.30
C GLU A 179 24.22 -17.86 0.37
N PHE A 180 23.11 -18.48 0.78
CA PHE A 180 22.96 -19.92 0.70
C PHE A 180 22.58 -20.33 -0.73
N GLU A 181 23.58 -20.82 -1.45
CA GLU A 181 23.41 -21.43 -2.78
C GLU A 181 22.71 -22.78 -2.61
N LEU A 182 21.51 -22.90 -3.19
CA LEU A 182 20.66 -24.09 -3.09
C LEU A 182 20.74 -24.87 -4.39
N VAL A 183 21.22 -26.11 -4.32
CA VAL A 183 21.33 -27.01 -5.45
C VAL A 183 20.33 -28.15 -5.30
N LYS A 184 19.71 -28.57 -6.41
CA LYS A 184 18.84 -29.75 -6.42
C LYS A 184 19.59 -30.97 -5.88
N GLY A 185 18.99 -31.64 -4.91
CA GLY A 185 19.57 -32.79 -4.20
C GLY A 185 20.18 -32.44 -2.84
N ASP A 186 20.46 -31.16 -2.54
CA ASP A 186 21.00 -30.75 -1.26
C ASP A 186 20.10 -31.19 -0.09
N LEU A 187 20.73 -31.58 1.02
CA LEU A 187 20.04 -31.97 2.25
C LEU A 187 20.12 -30.84 3.26
N ILE A 188 18.99 -30.22 3.57
CA ILE A 188 18.87 -29.13 4.53
C ILE A 188 18.45 -29.69 5.89
N GLY A 189 19.17 -29.29 6.95
CA GLY A 189 18.84 -29.71 8.33
C GLY A 189 18.87 -31.22 8.56
N GLY A 190 19.55 -31.98 7.69
CA GLY A 190 19.58 -33.45 7.76
C GLY A 190 18.24 -34.14 7.50
N ARG A 191 17.27 -33.46 6.87
CA ARG A 191 15.90 -33.98 6.68
C ARG A 191 15.24 -33.60 5.35
N TYR A 192 15.51 -32.42 4.81
CA TYR A 192 14.77 -31.88 3.67
C TYR A 192 15.62 -31.89 2.41
N HIS A 193 15.26 -32.72 1.43
CA HIS A 193 15.94 -32.76 0.14
C HIS A 193 15.38 -31.69 -0.80
N VAL A 194 16.25 -30.80 -1.29
CA VAL A 194 15.89 -29.76 -2.26
C VAL A 194 15.54 -30.39 -3.61
N ASP A 195 14.36 -30.06 -4.14
CA ASP A 195 13.93 -30.54 -5.46
C ASP A 195 13.93 -29.43 -6.52
N ALA A 196 13.25 -28.31 -6.25
CA ALA A 196 13.11 -27.22 -7.21
C ALA A 196 12.87 -25.86 -6.53
N PRO A 197 13.34 -24.75 -7.11
CA PRO A 197 12.92 -23.41 -6.68
C PRO A 197 11.43 -23.19 -6.95
N ILE A 198 10.75 -22.50 -6.03
CA ILE A 198 9.36 -22.05 -6.17
C ILE A 198 9.34 -20.55 -6.44
N ASP A 199 9.98 -19.77 -5.57
CA ASP A 199 9.96 -18.31 -5.65
C ASP A 199 11.27 -17.70 -5.10
N ALA A 200 11.58 -16.49 -5.55
CA ALA A 200 12.73 -15.71 -5.11
C ALA A 200 12.31 -14.27 -4.83
N ALA A 201 12.09 -13.97 -3.55
CA ALA A 201 11.78 -12.64 -3.06
C ALA A 201 13.04 -11.87 -2.60
N THR A 202 12.87 -10.58 -2.30
CA THR A 202 13.94 -9.71 -1.79
C THR A 202 14.47 -10.17 -0.43
N PHE A 203 13.60 -10.69 0.43
CA PHE A 203 13.90 -11.04 1.83
C PHE A 203 14.09 -12.55 2.05
N SER A 204 13.58 -13.41 1.15
CA SER A 204 13.65 -14.86 1.27
C SER A 204 13.77 -15.56 -0.08
N ARG A 205 14.09 -16.85 -0.04
CA ARG A 205 13.94 -17.79 -1.16
C ARG A 205 13.00 -18.91 -0.74
N THR A 206 12.17 -19.36 -1.66
CA THR A 206 11.22 -20.43 -1.40
C THR A 206 11.52 -21.60 -2.31
N VAL A 207 11.68 -22.79 -1.73
CA VAL A 207 12.03 -24.01 -2.46
C VAL A 207 11.09 -25.16 -2.10
N ARG A 208 10.79 -25.98 -3.10
CA ARG A 208 10.15 -27.27 -2.92
C ARG A 208 11.18 -28.26 -2.42
N CYS A 209 10.85 -28.95 -1.34
CA CYS A 209 11.66 -30.04 -0.81
C CYS A 209 10.82 -31.30 -0.60
N TYR A 210 11.50 -32.43 -0.44
CA TYR A 210 10.92 -33.67 0.05
C TYR A 210 11.37 -33.90 1.49
N ASP A 211 10.42 -34.11 2.40
CA ASP A 211 10.71 -34.45 3.79
C ASP A 211 10.97 -35.95 3.92
N GLU A 212 12.21 -36.34 4.25
CA GLU A 212 12.59 -37.74 4.38
C GLU A 212 11.85 -38.49 5.50
N GLN A 213 11.39 -37.78 6.52
CA GLN A 213 10.73 -38.43 7.66
C GLN A 213 9.27 -38.79 7.35
N THR A 214 8.57 -37.92 6.65
CA THR A 214 7.14 -38.10 6.34
C THR A 214 6.89 -38.65 4.94
N GLY A 215 7.88 -38.55 4.06
CA GLY A 215 7.75 -38.88 2.65
C GLY A 215 6.83 -37.94 1.88
N GLN A 216 6.61 -36.72 2.39
CA GLN A 216 5.71 -35.74 1.80
C GLN A 216 6.48 -34.55 1.21
N PRO A 217 5.98 -33.96 0.11
CA PRO A 217 6.52 -32.70 -0.38
C PRO A 217 6.18 -31.54 0.56
N VAL A 218 7.13 -30.65 0.76
CA VAL A 218 7.01 -29.47 1.63
C VAL A 218 7.58 -28.24 0.94
N CYS A 219 7.22 -27.07 1.47
CA CYS A 219 7.71 -25.77 1.03
C CYS A 219 8.62 -25.18 2.11
N LEU A 220 9.88 -24.86 1.75
CA LEU A 220 10.84 -24.21 2.63
C LEU A 220 11.00 -22.75 2.24
N LYS A 221 10.63 -21.83 3.15
CA LYS A 221 10.94 -20.40 3.06
C LYS A 221 12.23 -20.14 3.83
N ILE A 222 13.30 -19.82 3.11
CA ILE A 222 14.65 -19.60 3.63
C ILE A 222 14.89 -18.08 3.68
N ILE A 223 14.95 -17.53 4.88
CA ILE A 223 15.13 -16.10 5.14
C ILE A 223 16.58 -15.73 4.87
N ARG A 224 16.84 -14.66 4.12
CA ARG A 224 18.21 -14.22 3.78
C ARG A 224 18.99 -13.79 5.04
N ASN A 225 20.31 -14.03 5.04
CA ASN A 225 21.20 -13.77 6.17
C ASN A 225 21.46 -12.26 6.36
N SER A 226 20.49 -11.61 7.00
CA SER A 226 20.54 -10.23 7.48
C SER A 226 19.76 -10.14 8.78
N LYS A 227 20.25 -9.37 9.76
CA LYS A 227 19.56 -9.19 11.04
C LYS A 227 18.12 -8.67 10.85
N THR A 228 17.92 -7.72 9.94
CA THR A 228 16.61 -7.16 9.64
C THR A 228 15.64 -8.21 9.10
N PHE A 229 16.10 -9.06 8.17
CA PHE A 229 15.25 -10.11 7.59
C PHE A 229 15.00 -11.24 8.58
N LEU A 230 16.00 -11.59 9.41
CA LEU A 230 15.82 -12.53 10.51
C LEU A 230 14.73 -12.04 11.47
N ASP A 231 14.76 -10.77 11.89
CA ASP A 231 13.74 -10.21 12.79
C ASP A 231 12.33 -10.29 12.19
N GLN A 232 12.19 -9.90 10.92
CA GLN A 232 10.93 -10.04 10.18
C GLN A 232 10.48 -11.50 10.06
N GLY A 233 11.41 -12.43 9.81
CA GLY A 233 11.11 -13.86 9.75
C GLY A 233 10.70 -14.45 11.11
N LEU A 234 11.23 -13.92 12.22
CA LEU A 234 10.79 -14.29 13.56
C LEU A 234 9.39 -13.75 13.86
N ASP A 235 9.04 -12.56 13.36
CA ASP A 235 7.68 -12.02 13.47
C ASP A 235 6.67 -12.86 12.68
N GLU A 236 7.01 -13.27 11.45
CA GLU A 236 6.21 -14.21 10.67
C GLU A 236 6.04 -15.56 11.37
N LEU A 237 7.12 -16.11 11.92
CA LEU A 237 7.09 -17.35 12.69
C LEU A 237 6.16 -17.25 13.91
N ARG A 238 6.20 -16.13 14.64
CA ARG A 238 5.29 -15.89 15.77
C ARG A 238 3.83 -15.84 15.34
N ALA A 239 3.53 -15.14 14.25
CA ALA A 239 2.18 -15.06 13.72
C ALA A 239 1.67 -16.42 13.25
N LEU A 240 2.45 -17.17 12.47
CA LEU A 240 2.11 -18.52 12.00
C LEU A 240 1.90 -19.49 13.16
N THR A 241 2.78 -19.45 14.18
CA THR A 241 2.63 -20.29 15.37
C THR A 241 1.34 -19.97 16.11
N CYS A 242 1.03 -18.67 16.31
CA CYS A 242 -0.21 -18.25 16.97
C CYS A 242 -1.46 -18.72 16.21
N VAL A 243 -1.46 -18.63 14.89
CA VAL A 243 -2.60 -19.05 14.07
C VAL A 243 -2.76 -20.57 14.07
N ASN A 244 -1.65 -21.31 13.94
CA ASN A 244 -1.64 -22.78 14.05
C ASN A 244 -2.17 -23.28 15.41
N ASP A 245 -1.83 -22.59 16.50
CA ASP A 245 -2.27 -22.96 17.85
C ASP A 245 -3.76 -22.66 18.09
N ALA A 246 -4.32 -21.69 17.35
CA ALA A 246 -5.68 -21.21 17.55
C ALA A 246 -6.75 -22.02 16.81
N GLY A 247 -6.38 -22.74 15.74
CA GLY A 247 -7.31 -23.53 14.96
C GLY A 247 -6.63 -24.52 14.02
N ASP A 248 -7.39 -25.50 13.55
CA ASP A 248 -6.89 -26.41 12.53
C ASP A 248 -6.72 -25.67 11.19
N ALA A 249 -5.49 -25.55 10.73
CA ALA A 249 -5.11 -24.86 9.49
C ALA A 249 -5.92 -25.35 8.26
N ASP A 250 -6.28 -26.63 8.19
CA ASP A 250 -7.12 -27.15 7.10
C ASP A 250 -8.56 -26.65 7.20
N ALA A 251 -9.18 -26.73 8.38
CA ALA A 251 -10.53 -26.23 8.62
C ALA A 251 -10.63 -24.70 8.50
N CYS A 252 -9.53 -24.00 8.75
CA CYS A 252 -9.48 -22.55 8.75
C CYS A 252 -8.87 -21.94 7.49
N CYS A 253 -8.51 -22.74 6.48
CA CYS A 253 -8.01 -22.24 5.19
C CYS A 253 -6.75 -21.35 5.29
N VAL A 254 -5.85 -21.60 6.25
CA VAL A 254 -4.56 -20.92 6.39
C VAL A 254 -3.43 -21.92 6.14
N VAL A 255 -2.32 -21.49 5.53
CA VAL A 255 -1.14 -22.33 5.36
C VAL A 255 -0.63 -22.88 6.69
N ARG A 256 -0.39 -24.20 6.75
CA ARG A 256 0.11 -24.87 7.94
C ARG A 256 1.63 -24.74 8.05
N LEU A 257 2.10 -24.17 9.15
CA LEU A 257 3.50 -24.31 9.58
C LEU A 257 3.74 -25.74 10.09
N LEU A 258 4.74 -26.43 9.55
CA LEU A 258 5.07 -27.82 9.87
C LEU A 258 6.33 -27.96 10.74
N ASP A 259 7.34 -27.11 10.48
CA ASP A 259 8.59 -27.09 11.23
C ASP A 259 9.26 -25.72 11.05
N TYR A 260 10.23 -25.41 11.90
CA TYR A 260 11.12 -24.26 11.74
C TYR A 260 12.46 -24.53 12.43
N PHE A 261 13.53 -23.98 11.87
CA PHE A 261 14.88 -24.14 12.41
C PHE A 261 15.82 -23.09 11.85
N TYR A 262 17.00 -22.98 12.44
CA TYR A 262 18.10 -22.15 11.98
C TYR A 262 19.21 -23.03 11.42
N PHE A 263 19.59 -22.80 10.17
CA PHE A 263 20.58 -23.60 9.46
C PHE A 263 21.48 -22.69 8.63
N ARG A 264 22.80 -22.79 8.81
CA ARG A 264 23.81 -22.00 8.07
C ARG A 264 23.52 -20.49 8.06
N GLU A 265 23.20 -19.94 9.22
CA GLU A 265 22.86 -18.52 9.38
C GLU A 265 21.54 -18.06 8.73
N HIS A 266 20.66 -18.99 8.36
CA HIS A 266 19.34 -18.70 7.81
C HIS A 266 18.24 -19.27 8.71
N LEU A 267 17.22 -18.46 8.99
CA LEU A 267 15.95 -18.96 9.50
C LEU A 267 15.22 -19.68 8.36
N VAL A 268 14.74 -20.88 8.62
CA VAL A 268 14.00 -21.70 7.68
C VAL A 268 12.62 -21.99 8.26
N LEU A 269 11.57 -21.63 7.53
CA LEU A 269 10.19 -21.96 7.84
C LEU A 269 9.73 -23.08 6.90
N VAL A 270 9.20 -24.16 7.44
CA VAL A 270 8.70 -25.31 6.68
C VAL A 270 7.18 -25.30 6.72
N THR A 271 6.55 -25.27 5.56
CA THR A 271 5.09 -25.28 5.41
C THR A 271 4.64 -26.44 4.53
N GLU A 272 3.35 -26.76 4.55
CA GLU A 272 2.77 -27.63 3.55
C GLU A 272 3.02 -27.08 2.13
N LEU A 273 3.25 -27.96 1.16
CA LEU A 273 3.36 -27.54 -0.24
C LEU A 273 1.96 -27.32 -0.83
N LEU A 274 1.70 -26.12 -1.33
CA LEU A 274 0.51 -25.78 -2.10
C LEU A 274 0.83 -25.66 -3.60
N PHE A 275 -0.22 -25.60 -4.42
CA PHE A 275 -0.12 -25.30 -5.85
C PHE A 275 0.05 -23.80 -6.08
N ASP A 276 -0.05 -23.37 -7.35
CA ASP A 276 0.04 -21.97 -7.72
C ASP A 276 -0.90 -21.08 -6.89
N ASN A 277 -0.45 -19.85 -6.64
CA ASN A 277 -1.33 -18.80 -6.15
C ASN A 277 -2.34 -18.37 -7.23
N LEU A 278 -3.41 -17.70 -6.83
CA LEU A 278 -4.49 -17.31 -7.74
C LEU A 278 -3.99 -16.40 -8.86
N TYR A 279 -3.02 -15.52 -8.60
CA TYR A 279 -2.40 -14.67 -9.62
C TYR A 279 -1.65 -15.50 -10.67
N GLU A 280 -0.73 -16.35 -10.22
CA GLU A 280 0.11 -17.18 -11.08
C GLU A 280 -0.72 -18.18 -11.89
N TYR A 281 -1.76 -18.75 -11.27
CA TYR A 281 -2.71 -19.61 -11.96
C TYR A 281 -3.47 -18.84 -13.04
N ALA A 282 -4.10 -17.71 -12.68
CA ALA A 282 -4.88 -16.92 -13.62
C ALA A 282 -4.03 -16.40 -14.80
N ARG A 283 -2.77 -16.01 -14.55
CA ARG A 283 -1.83 -15.54 -15.58
C ARG A 283 -1.50 -16.60 -16.64
N LYS A 284 -1.62 -17.89 -16.31
CA LYS A 284 -1.38 -18.99 -17.25
C LYS A 284 -2.57 -19.28 -18.17
N LEU A 285 -3.75 -18.80 -17.80
CA LEU A 285 -4.99 -19.01 -18.55
C LEU A 285 -5.21 -17.88 -19.56
N ASP A 286 -5.73 -18.21 -20.74
CA ASP A 286 -6.29 -17.21 -21.63
C ASP A 286 -7.63 -16.65 -21.10
N ILE A 287 -8.22 -15.67 -21.80
CA ILE A 287 -9.46 -15.04 -21.35
C ILE A 287 -10.64 -16.01 -21.28
N VAL A 288 -10.73 -16.96 -22.22
CA VAL A 288 -11.83 -17.93 -22.29
C VAL A 288 -11.70 -18.94 -21.16
N GLU A 289 -10.49 -19.46 -20.96
CA GLU A 289 -10.17 -20.38 -19.87
C GLU A 289 -10.36 -19.73 -18.50
N ARG A 290 -9.98 -18.46 -18.36
CA ARG A 290 -10.18 -17.70 -17.12
C ARG A 290 -11.66 -17.53 -16.81
N CYS A 291 -12.47 -17.09 -17.77
CA CYS A 291 -13.92 -16.96 -17.58
C CYS A 291 -14.58 -18.32 -17.29
N ALA A 292 -14.09 -19.40 -17.91
CA ALA A 292 -14.57 -20.75 -17.64
C ALA A 292 -14.16 -21.27 -16.26
N TYR A 293 -13.03 -20.80 -15.70
CA TYR A 293 -12.57 -21.22 -14.38
C TYR A 293 -13.15 -20.36 -13.26
N PHE A 294 -13.05 -19.03 -13.34
CA PHE A 294 -13.52 -18.11 -12.30
C PHE A 294 -15.01 -17.81 -12.47
N THR A 295 -15.82 -18.86 -12.50
CA THR A 295 -17.28 -18.77 -12.43
C THR A 295 -17.72 -18.11 -11.13
N LEU A 296 -18.95 -17.60 -11.09
CA LEU A 296 -19.50 -17.01 -9.87
C LEU A 296 -19.52 -18.01 -8.70
N ALA A 297 -19.79 -19.29 -8.96
CA ALA A 297 -19.80 -20.34 -7.94
C ALA A 297 -18.39 -20.63 -7.38
N ARG A 298 -17.37 -20.67 -8.24
CA ARG A 298 -15.98 -20.84 -7.79
C ARG A 298 -15.45 -19.61 -7.07
N LEU A 299 -15.80 -18.41 -7.54
CA LEU A 299 -15.47 -17.17 -6.85
C LEU A 299 -16.10 -17.13 -5.45
N GLN A 300 -17.37 -17.52 -5.32
CA GLN A 300 -18.05 -17.68 -4.04
C GLN A 300 -17.29 -18.64 -3.11
N ARG A 301 -16.84 -19.78 -3.62
CA ARG A 301 -16.07 -20.77 -2.86
C ARG A 301 -14.72 -20.24 -2.38
N ILE A 302 -14.00 -19.52 -3.24
CA ILE A 302 -12.72 -18.87 -2.90
C ILE A 302 -12.95 -17.82 -1.79
N VAL A 303 -13.91 -16.91 -1.99
CA VAL A 303 -14.23 -15.84 -1.05
C VAL A 303 -14.60 -16.40 0.33
N ARG A 304 -15.42 -17.46 0.38
CA ARG A 304 -15.79 -18.12 1.66
C ARG A 304 -14.56 -18.66 2.41
N GLN A 305 -13.64 -19.30 1.70
CA GLN A 305 -12.41 -19.84 2.31
C GLN A 305 -11.51 -18.71 2.83
N VAL A 306 -11.36 -17.62 2.08
CA VAL A 306 -10.59 -16.44 2.53
C VAL A 306 -11.23 -15.81 3.76
N LEU A 307 -12.55 -15.64 3.80
CA LEU A 307 -13.25 -15.14 4.99
C LEU A 307 -13.12 -16.08 6.20
N THR A 308 -13.10 -17.39 5.96
CA THR A 308 -12.88 -18.39 7.02
C THR A 308 -11.48 -18.23 7.63
N ALA A 309 -10.46 -18.01 6.80
CA ALA A 309 -9.10 -17.69 7.23
C ALA A 309 -9.03 -16.37 8.00
N LEU A 310 -9.61 -15.30 7.45
CA LEU A 310 -9.64 -13.99 8.11
C LEU A 310 -10.37 -14.04 9.45
N LYS A 311 -11.46 -14.80 9.57
CA LYS A 311 -12.16 -15.01 10.84
C LYS A 311 -11.24 -15.60 11.91
N LEU A 312 -10.40 -16.59 11.56
CA LEU A 312 -9.42 -17.15 12.50
C LEU A 312 -8.34 -16.11 12.86
N ILE A 313 -7.73 -15.48 11.86
CA ILE A 313 -6.64 -14.50 12.03
C ILE A 313 -7.11 -13.34 12.92
N HIS A 314 -8.31 -12.80 12.65
CA HIS A 314 -8.89 -11.69 13.43
C HIS A 314 -9.25 -12.12 14.86
N SER A 315 -9.63 -13.38 15.08
CA SER A 315 -9.98 -13.89 16.42
C SER A 315 -8.79 -13.93 17.39
N VAL A 316 -7.56 -13.98 16.87
CA VAL A 316 -6.32 -13.90 17.66
C VAL A 316 -5.73 -12.48 17.71
N ASN A 317 -6.53 -11.47 17.33
CA ASN A 317 -6.13 -10.05 17.25
C ASN A 317 -4.98 -9.77 16.27
N LEU A 318 -4.82 -10.61 15.24
CA LEU A 318 -3.93 -10.34 14.11
C LEU A 318 -4.70 -9.70 12.96
N ILE A 319 -4.01 -8.86 12.20
CA ILE A 319 -4.44 -8.31 10.92
C ILE A 319 -3.50 -8.88 9.86
N HIS A 320 -4.01 -9.44 8.77
CA HIS A 320 -3.19 -10.06 7.73
C HIS A 320 -2.35 -9.02 6.99
N CYS A 321 -2.94 -7.86 6.67
CA CYS A 321 -2.30 -6.71 6.05
C CYS A 321 -1.77 -6.91 4.62
N ASP A 322 -1.92 -8.07 3.98
CA ASP A 322 -1.52 -8.26 2.57
C ASP A 322 -2.39 -9.28 1.80
N ILE A 323 -3.72 -9.21 1.93
CA ILE A 323 -4.63 -10.06 1.13
C ILE A 323 -4.63 -9.59 -0.33
N LYS A 324 -4.34 -10.53 -1.24
CA LYS A 324 -4.28 -10.35 -2.69
C LYS A 324 -4.19 -11.72 -3.38
N PRO A 325 -4.44 -11.84 -4.70
CA PRO A 325 -4.34 -13.08 -5.44
C PRO A 325 -2.99 -13.83 -5.28
N GLU A 326 -1.87 -13.13 -5.12
CA GLU A 326 -0.54 -13.73 -4.93
C GLU A 326 -0.39 -14.46 -3.58
N ASN A 327 -1.15 -14.05 -2.56
CA ASN A 327 -1.11 -14.61 -1.20
C ASN A 327 -2.29 -15.56 -0.92
N ILE A 328 -2.97 -16.03 -1.95
CA ILE A 328 -4.01 -17.06 -1.86
C ILE A 328 -3.62 -18.18 -2.81
N ALA A 329 -3.40 -19.38 -2.31
CA ALA A 329 -2.93 -20.51 -3.13
C ALA A 329 -3.85 -21.72 -3.11
N PHE A 330 -3.85 -22.44 -4.22
CA PHE A 330 -4.64 -23.65 -4.36
C PHE A 330 -4.08 -24.77 -3.50
N LYS A 331 -4.95 -25.37 -2.69
CA LYS A 331 -4.77 -26.73 -2.17
C LYS A 331 -5.21 -27.76 -3.21
N SER A 332 -6.32 -27.49 -3.91
CA SER A 332 -6.82 -28.30 -5.01
C SER A 332 -7.46 -27.39 -6.06
N VAL A 333 -6.92 -27.41 -7.29
CA VAL A 333 -7.45 -26.63 -8.41
C VAL A 333 -8.80 -27.21 -8.87
N SER A 334 -8.94 -28.54 -8.92
CA SER A 334 -10.19 -29.18 -9.36
C SER A 334 -11.34 -28.93 -8.40
N ASP A 335 -11.06 -28.98 -7.10
CA ASP A 335 -12.08 -28.77 -6.06
C ASP A 335 -12.24 -27.29 -5.68
N CYS A 336 -11.42 -26.41 -6.26
CA CYS A 336 -11.37 -24.98 -5.95
C CYS A 336 -11.17 -24.73 -4.45
N ASP A 337 -10.28 -25.50 -3.84
CA ASP A 337 -9.86 -25.35 -2.44
C ASP A 337 -8.62 -24.47 -2.37
N VAL A 338 -8.68 -23.44 -1.52
CA VAL A 338 -7.61 -22.45 -1.38
C VAL A 338 -7.21 -22.25 0.08
N LYS A 339 -6.00 -21.76 0.28
CA LYS A 339 -5.50 -21.30 1.58
C LYS A 339 -4.84 -19.94 1.46
N VAL A 340 -4.98 -19.15 2.53
CA VAL A 340 -4.27 -17.88 2.70
C VAL A 340 -2.81 -18.15 3.11
N LEU A 341 -1.89 -17.42 2.49
CA LEU A 341 -0.44 -17.50 2.67
C LEU A 341 0.12 -16.23 3.34
N ASP A 342 1.39 -16.29 3.73
CA ASP A 342 2.26 -15.15 4.06
C ASP A 342 1.77 -14.18 5.15
N LEU A 343 2.10 -14.52 6.40
CA LEU A 343 1.89 -13.63 7.55
C LEU A 343 3.08 -12.69 7.81
N GLY A 344 4.03 -12.56 6.88
CA GLY A 344 5.22 -11.72 7.06
C GLY A 344 4.94 -10.21 7.12
N SER A 345 3.77 -9.78 6.64
CA SER A 345 3.29 -8.39 6.76
C SER A 345 2.24 -8.21 7.86
N SER A 346 1.88 -9.28 8.57
CA SER A 346 0.83 -9.24 9.60
C SER A 346 1.29 -8.43 10.81
N CYS A 347 0.33 -7.87 11.54
CA CYS A 347 0.60 -7.18 12.79
C CYS A 347 -0.50 -7.45 13.82
N TYR A 348 -0.13 -7.37 15.10
CA TYR A 348 -1.13 -7.42 16.15
C TYR A 348 -1.85 -6.07 16.26
N MET A 349 -3.13 -6.10 16.59
CA MET A 349 -3.91 -4.89 16.89
C MET A 349 -3.32 -4.09 18.07
N THR A 350 -2.50 -4.74 18.90
CA THR A 350 -1.81 -4.14 20.04
C THR A 350 -0.47 -3.51 19.67
N ASP A 351 0.05 -3.71 18.46
CA ASP A 351 1.33 -3.14 18.03
C ASP A 351 1.21 -1.66 17.70
N THR A 352 2.37 -1.01 17.52
CA THR A 352 2.39 0.30 16.87
C THR A 352 2.13 0.10 15.39
N LEU A 353 0.85 0.24 15.01
CA LEU A 353 0.39 0.07 13.64
C LEU A 353 1.21 0.91 12.64
N SER A 354 1.77 0.27 11.61
CA SER A 354 2.57 0.93 10.58
C SER A 354 1.70 1.87 9.75
N SER A 355 2.30 2.96 9.23
CA SER A 355 1.60 3.87 8.30
C SER A 355 1.65 3.39 6.85
N TYR A 356 2.37 2.30 6.59
CA TYR A 356 2.54 1.75 5.26
C TYR A 356 2.42 0.22 5.37
N VAL A 357 1.19 -0.25 5.16
CA VAL A 357 0.80 -1.67 5.11
C VAL A 357 0.02 -1.93 3.83
N GLN A 358 -0.23 -3.19 3.49
CA GLN A 358 -0.90 -3.63 2.26
C GLN A 358 -0.13 -3.34 0.98
N SER A 359 -0.26 -4.25 0.02
CA SER A 359 0.08 -3.99 -1.37
C SER A 359 -0.79 -2.85 -1.92
N ARG A 360 -0.16 -1.93 -2.66
CA ARG A 360 -0.74 -0.65 -3.08
C ARG A 360 -2.18 -0.80 -3.63
N SER A 361 -2.38 -1.66 -4.63
CA SER A 361 -3.66 -1.83 -5.32
C SER A 361 -4.80 -2.41 -4.47
N TYR A 362 -4.49 -2.94 -3.29
CA TYR A 362 -5.44 -3.55 -2.36
C TYR A 362 -5.50 -2.80 -1.02
N ARG A 363 -4.86 -1.62 -0.95
CA ARG A 363 -4.75 -0.82 0.27
C ARG A 363 -6.04 -0.07 0.57
N ALA A 364 -6.45 -0.09 1.82
CA ALA A 364 -7.68 0.57 2.28
C ALA A 364 -7.51 2.10 2.41
N PRO A 365 -8.56 2.90 2.18
CA PRO A 365 -8.48 4.37 2.23
C PRO A 365 -8.09 4.88 3.62
N GLU A 366 -8.54 4.24 4.70
CA GLU A 366 -8.15 4.60 6.07
C GLU A 366 -6.64 4.47 6.33
N VAL A 367 -5.96 3.53 5.65
CA VAL A 367 -4.51 3.36 5.74
C VAL A 367 -3.80 4.49 4.99
N ILE A 368 -4.32 4.87 3.81
CA ILE A 368 -3.77 5.95 2.97
C ILE A 368 -3.87 7.30 3.71
N LEU A 369 -5.07 7.61 4.21
CA LEU A 369 -5.37 8.86 4.93
C LEU A 369 -4.75 8.89 6.33
N GLY A 370 -4.32 7.73 6.84
CA GLY A 370 -3.70 7.62 8.16
C GLY A 370 -4.68 7.75 9.32
N CYS A 371 -5.93 7.34 9.10
CA CYS A 371 -6.94 7.14 10.14
C CYS A 371 -6.57 5.93 11.01
N LYS A 372 -7.33 5.69 12.08
CA LYS A 372 -7.25 4.43 12.81
C LYS A 372 -7.73 3.29 11.92
N TYR A 373 -6.90 2.26 11.78
CA TYR A 373 -7.27 1.06 11.05
C TYR A 373 -7.23 -0.18 11.94
N GLY A 374 -7.87 -1.25 11.47
CA GLY A 374 -7.96 -2.53 12.17
C GLY A 374 -8.25 -3.67 11.18
N PRO A 375 -8.81 -4.79 11.64
CA PRO A 375 -9.11 -5.98 10.81
C PRO A 375 -9.91 -5.70 9.54
N ALA A 376 -10.68 -4.60 9.50
CA ALA A 376 -11.47 -4.18 8.35
C ALA A 376 -10.62 -3.92 7.08
N VAL A 377 -9.32 -3.65 7.21
CA VAL A 377 -8.44 -3.44 6.04
C VAL A 377 -8.30 -4.72 5.19
N ASP A 378 -8.33 -5.90 5.82
CA ASP A 378 -8.28 -7.17 5.10
C ASP A 378 -9.57 -7.42 4.31
N ILE A 379 -10.70 -6.94 4.83
CA ILE A 379 -12.01 -7.03 4.16
C ILE A 379 -12.03 -6.14 2.91
N TRP A 380 -11.45 -4.94 2.99
CA TRP A 380 -11.26 -4.08 1.82
C TRP A 380 -10.43 -4.78 0.74
N SER A 381 -9.28 -5.33 1.13
CA SER A 381 -8.41 -6.07 0.21
C SER A 381 -9.10 -7.26 -0.43
N LEU A 382 -9.96 -7.98 0.32
CA LEU A 382 -10.78 -9.06 -0.21
C LEU A 382 -11.79 -8.58 -1.26
N GLY A 383 -12.45 -7.44 -1.03
CA GLY A 383 -13.37 -6.84 -2.01
C GLY A 383 -12.67 -6.54 -3.34
N ALA A 384 -11.50 -5.89 -3.28
CA ALA A 384 -10.67 -5.62 -4.46
C ALA A 384 -10.17 -6.92 -5.14
N THR A 385 -9.78 -7.92 -4.34
CA THR A 385 -9.35 -9.24 -4.82
C THR A 385 -10.48 -9.96 -5.56
N ALA A 386 -11.71 -9.96 -5.02
CA ALA A 386 -12.85 -10.62 -5.64
C ALA A 386 -13.18 -10.00 -7.01
N ALA A 387 -13.19 -8.66 -7.09
CA ALA A 387 -13.40 -7.95 -8.35
C ALA A 387 -12.31 -8.26 -9.39
N GLU A 388 -11.04 -8.36 -8.97
CA GLU A 388 -9.93 -8.70 -9.86
C GLU A 388 -10.03 -10.14 -10.39
N LEU A 389 -10.37 -11.11 -9.53
CA LEU A 389 -10.51 -12.50 -9.96
C LEU A 389 -11.65 -12.66 -10.98
N ALA A 390 -12.75 -11.92 -10.79
CA ALA A 390 -13.90 -11.94 -11.68
C ALA A 390 -13.62 -11.26 -13.04
N THR A 391 -12.95 -10.12 -13.02
CA THR A 391 -12.70 -9.31 -14.25
C THR A 391 -11.39 -9.64 -14.94
N GLY A 392 -10.47 -10.32 -14.25
CA GLY A 392 -9.07 -10.48 -14.65
C GLY A 392 -8.24 -9.20 -14.62
N THR A 393 -8.78 -8.10 -14.09
CA THR A 393 -8.11 -6.80 -14.05
C THR A 393 -8.09 -6.22 -12.65
N VAL A 394 -6.92 -5.79 -12.18
CA VAL A 394 -6.75 -5.09 -10.90
C VAL A 394 -7.74 -3.90 -10.81
N LEU A 395 -8.52 -3.84 -9.73
CA LEU A 395 -9.58 -2.84 -9.56
C LEU A 395 -9.03 -1.42 -9.43
N PHE A 396 -8.05 -1.23 -8.52
CA PHE A 396 -7.39 0.05 -8.26
C PHE A 396 -5.93 0.03 -8.76
N ASN A 397 -5.75 0.03 -10.08
CA ASN A 397 -4.42 0.02 -10.70
C ASN A 397 -3.95 1.44 -11.06
N VAL A 398 -3.05 2.00 -10.25
CA VAL A 398 -2.66 3.41 -10.36
C VAL A 398 -1.21 3.64 -9.95
N GLU A 399 -0.66 4.77 -10.40
CA GLU A 399 0.75 5.13 -10.24
C GLU A 399 1.02 5.96 -8.97
N SER A 400 0.06 6.80 -8.54
CA SER A 400 0.19 7.70 -7.39
C SER A 400 -0.88 7.46 -6.32
N VAL A 401 -0.66 8.00 -5.12
CA VAL A 401 -1.65 7.93 -4.02
C VAL A 401 -2.90 8.78 -4.32
N PRO A 402 -2.78 10.03 -4.81
CA PRO A 402 -3.95 10.81 -5.21
C PRO A 402 -4.79 10.18 -6.32
N THR A 403 -4.14 9.60 -7.33
CA THR A 403 -4.86 8.84 -8.38
C THR A 403 -5.55 7.59 -7.82
N MET A 404 -4.99 6.95 -6.78
CA MET A 404 -5.66 5.89 -6.02
C MET A 404 -6.92 6.39 -5.34
N LEU A 405 -6.86 7.50 -4.62
CA LEU A 405 -8.02 8.07 -3.92
C LEU A 405 -9.10 8.50 -4.92
N ALA A 406 -8.73 9.07 -6.07
CA ALA A 406 -9.67 9.38 -7.16
C ALA A 406 -10.34 8.12 -7.73
N SER A 407 -9.57 7.05 -7.94
CA SER A 407 -10.10 5.77 -8.41
C SER A 407 -11.04 5.12 -7.39
N ILE A 408 -10.68 5.18 -6.10
CA ILE A 408 -11.54 4.75 -4.99
C ILE A 408 -12.84 5.56 -4.98
N ALA A 409 -12.77 6.89 -5.13
CA ALA A 409 -13.94 7.76 -5.14
C ALA A 409 -14.86 7.51 -6.35
N SER A 410 -14.28 7.18 -7.51
CA SER A 410 -15.04 6.78 -8.71
C SER A 410 -15.85 5.51 -8.45
N VAL A 411 -15.24 4.52 -7.79
CA VAL A 411 -15.90 3.25 -7.49
C VAL A 411 -16.88 3.42 -6.34
N CYS A 412 -16.48 4.00 -5.21
CA CYS A 412 -17.17 3.93 -3.93
C CYS A 412 -17.99 5.18 -3.58
N GLY A 413 -17.85 6.25 -4.35
CA GLY A 413 -18.35 7.58 -4.01
C GLY A 413 -17.35 8.40 -3.19
N PRO A 414 -17.69 9.67 -2.88
CA PRO A 414 -16.78 10.58 -2.18
C PRO A 414 -16.34 10.04 -0.80
N ILE A 415 -15.09 10.31 -0.43
CA ILE A 415 -14.53 9.96 0.88
C ILE A 415 -15.24 10.80 1.95
N PRO A 416 -15.83 10.18 3.00
CA PRO A 416 -16.55 10.88 4.05
C PRO A 416 -15.71 11.93 4.79
N ALA A 417 -16.35 13.02 5.20
CA ALA A 417 -15.73 14.11 5.93
C ALA A 417 -15.05 13.63 7.22
N GLU A 418 -15.68 12.71 7.94
CA GLU A 418 -15.19 12.18 9.20
C GLU A 418 -13.83 11.48 9.03
N MET A 419 -13.67 10.71 7.94
CA MET A 419 -12.41 10.06 7.62
C MET A 419 -11.32 11.08 7.26
N LEU A 420 -11.68 12.12 6.50
CA LEU A 420 -10.75 13.17 6.10
C LEU A 420 -10.28 14.00 7.30
N GLN A 421 -11.18 14.27 8.25
CA GLN A 421 -10.92 15.00 9.48
C GLN A 421 -10.11 14.17 10.50
N GLU A 422 -10.30 12.85 10.53
CA GLU A 422 -9.49 11.94 11.35
C GLU A 422 -8.10 11.69 10.72
N GLY A 423 -8.02 11.69 9.39
CA GLY A 423 -6.83 11.34 8.63
C GLY A 423 -5.68 12.33 8.81
N ARG A 424 -4.61 11.89 9.48
CA ARG A 424 -3.39 12.70 9.69
C ARG A 424 -2.58 12.97 8.41
N ASN A 425 -2.88 12.28 7.31
CA ASN A 425 -2.25 12.48 6.01
C ASN A 425 -3.16 13.21 5.02
N THR A 426 -4.38 13.61 5.39
CA THR A 426 -5.36 14.18 4.46
C THR A 426 -4.81 15.39 3.70
N SER A 427 -4.17 16.33 4.39
CA SER A 427 -3.58 17.52 3.78
C SER A 427 -2.38 17.25 2.87
N LEU A 428 -1.90 16.01 2.77
CA LEU A 428 -0.86 15.63 1.81
C LEU A 428 -1.43 15.30 0.43
N TYR A 429 -2.73 15.01 0.36
CA TYR A 429 -3.35 14.43 -0.85
C TYR A 429 -4.66 15.11 -1.25
N VAL A 430 -5.29 15.88 -0.36
CA VAL A 430 -6.63 16.43 -0.55
C VAL A 430 -6.58 17.95 -0.39
N THR A 431 -7.16 18.71 -1.32
CA THR A 431 -7.28 20.18 -1.27
C THR A 431 -8.31 20.62 -0.22
N GLN A 432 -8.40 21.92 0.07
CA GLN A 432 -9.41 22.43 1.02
C GLN A 432 -10.86 22.24 0.51
N HIS A 433 -11.03 22.05 -0.80
CA HIS A 433 -12.30 21.79 -1.47
C HIS A 433 -12.53 20.31 -1.80
N GLY A 434 -11.64 19.41 -1.39
CA GLY A 434 -11.83 17.96 -1.57
C GLY A 434 -11.39 17.40 -2.92
N ALA A 435 -10.60 18.11 -3.73
CA ALA A 435 -9.93 17.51 -4.88
C ALA A 435 -8.69 16.72 -4.42
N PHE A 436 -8.34 15.66 -5.14
CA PHE A 436 -7.08 14.94 -4.89
C PHE A 436 -5.96 15.60 -5.68
N TYR A 437 -4.76 15.75 -5.12
CA TYR A 437 -3.68 16.47 -5.81
C TYR A 437 -2.29 15.86 -5.56
N ASP A 438 -1.41 16.00 -6.56
CA ASP A 438 0.04 15.89 -6.43
C ASP A 438 0.73 16.88 -7.39
N TYR A 439 2.06 16.75 -7.51
CA TYR A 439 2.89 17.54 -8.41
C TYR A 439 3.48 16.62 -9.48
N GLU A 440 3.12 16.86 -10.74
CA GLU A 440 3.68 16.19 -11.93
C GLU A 440 4.60 17.19 -12.66
N ASP A 441 5.88 16.86 -12.85
CA ASP A 441 6.85 17.74 -13.52
C ASP A 441 6.88 19.19 -12.99
N GLU A 442 6.85 19.36 -11.66
CA GLU A 442 6.78 20.65 -10.94
C GLU A 442 5.47 21.44 -11.15
N GLN A 443 4.48 20.87 -11.84
CA GLN A 443 3.15 21.44 -12.02
C GLN A 443 2.16 20.81 -11.03
N LEU A 444 1.40 21.65 -10.31
CA LEU A 444 0.28 21.19 -9.50
C LEU A 444 -0.82 20.62 -10.39
N VAL A 445 -1.26 19.41 -10.09
CA VAL A 445 -2.36 18.74 -10.80
C VAL A 445 -3.41 18.22 -9.82
N PHE A 446 -4.66 18.25 -10.27
CA PHE A 446 -5.81 17.70 -9.56
C PHE A 446 -6.33 16.46 -10.27
N HIS A 447 -6.68 15.44 -9.50
CA HIS A 447 -7.26 14.20 -9.97
C HIS A 447 -8.71 14.09 -9.50
N PHE A 448 -9.62 13.97 -10.46
CA PHE A 448 -11.05 13.81 -10.24
C PHE A 448 -11.48 12.40 -10.60
N PRO A 449 -12.42 11.79 -9.85
CA PRO A 449 -13.06 10.57 -10.29
C PRO A 449 -13.82 10.78 -11.61
N SER A 450 -13.88 9.72 -12.40
CA SER A 450 -14.83 9.58 -13.51
C SER A 450 -16.08 8.83 -13.05
N GLU A 451 -17.17 8.93 -13.80
CA GLU A 451 -18.33 8.05 -13.58
C GLU A 451 -17.90 6.58 -13.74
N PRO A 452 -18.23 5.71 -12.77
CA PRO A 452 -17.90 4.30 -12.88
C PRO A 452 -18.77 3.64 -13.96
N PRO A 453 -18.25 2.61 -14.66
CA PRO A 453 -19.07 1.78 -15.52
C PRO A 453 -20.07 0.97 -14.69
N ASP A 454 -20.94 0.24 -15.37
CA ASP A 454 -21.87 -0.67 -14.71
C ASP A 454 -21.15 -1.75 -13.87
N ALA A 455 -21.90 -2.35 -12.95
CA ALA A 455 -21.36 -3.34 -12.02
C ALA A 455 -20.79 -4.58 -12.73
N ALA A 456 -21.37 -4.97 -13.88
CA ALA A 456 -20.90 -6.09 -14.68
C ALA A 456 -19.47 -5.88 -15.19
N VAL A 457 -19.18 -4.69 -15.72
CA VAL A 457 -17.81 -4.34 -16.17
C VAL A 457 -16.88 -4.12 -14.99
N LEU A 458 -17.39 -3.53 -13.90
CA LEU A 458 -16.57 -3.16 -12.74
C LEU A 458 -16.15 -4.37 -11.89
N PHE A 459 -17.07 -5.30 -11.66
CA PHE A 459 -16.91 -6.44 -10.75
C PHE A 459 -17.00 -7.81 -11.45
N GLY A 460 -17.22 -7.85 -12.76
CA GLY A 460 -17.22 -9.06 -13.59
C GLY A 460 -18.57 -9.78 -13.69
N PHE A 461 -19.50 -9.51 -12.76
CA PHE A 461 -20.85 -10.10 -12.73
C PHE A 461 -21.89 -9.05 -12.35
N ASP A 462 -23.12 -9.23 -12.81
CA ASP A 462 -24.30 -8.41 -12.47
C ASP A 462 -25.23 -9.07 -11.43
N ASP A 463 -24.84 -10.22 -10.87
CA ASP A 463 -25.59 -10.86 -9.78
C ASP A 463 -25.68 -9.94 -8.56
N HIS A 464 -26.91 -9.61 -8.17
CA HIS A 464 -27.21 -8.66 -7.12
C HIS A 464 -26.47 -8.95 -5.81
N ASP A 465 -26.49 -10.22 -5.36
CA ASP A 465 -25.93 -10.59 -4.06
C ASP A 465 -24.39 -10.48 -4.08
N TYR A 466 -23.75 -10.86 -5.19
CA TYR A 466 -22.31 -10.68 -5.36
C TYR A 466 -21.90 -9.21 -5.41
N VAL A 467 -22.63 -8.39 -6.18
CA VAL A 467 -22.34 -6.95 -6.27
C VAL A 467 -22.51 -6.29 -4.90
N ASP A 468 -23.59 -6.60 -4.18
CA ASP A 468 -23.83 -6.11 -2.81
C ASP A 468 -22.70 -6.53 -1.85
N PHE A 469 -22.27 -7.80 -1.92
CA PHE A 469 -21.15 -8.31 -1.13
C PHE A 469 -19.85 -7.51 -1.37
N VAL A 470 -19.48 -7.30 -2.64
CA VAL A 470 -18.26 -6.54 -3.00
C VAL A 470 -18.39 -5.09 -2.54
N ARG A 471 -19.57 -4.47 -2.71
CA ARG A 471 -19.84 -3.10 -2.24
C ARG A 471 -19.71 -2.97 -0.73
N LEU A 472 -20.22 -3.93 0.03
CA LEU A 472 -20.06 -3.97 1.48
C LEU A 472 -18.59 -4.08 1.89
N CYS A 473 -17.80 -4.90 1.19
CA CYS A 473 -16.36 -5.00 1.43
C CYS A 473 -15.62 -3.69 1.14
N LEU A 474 -16.07 -2.93 0.14
CA LEU A 474 -15.54 -1.63 -0.26
C LEU A 474 -16.23 -0.44 0.43
N THR A 475 -16.90 -0.66 1.56
CA THR A 475 -17.43 0.43 2.40
C THR A 475 -16.27 1.30 2.87
N LEU A 476 -16.33 2.62 2.59
CA LEU A 476 -15.23 3.55 2.88
C LEU A 476 -14.94 3.65 4.38
N ASP A 477 -15.98 3.90 5.17
CA ASP A 477 -15.86 3.91 6.64
C ASP A 477 -15.59 2.50 7.17
N ALA A 478 -14.39 2.30 7.70
CA ALA A 478 -13.95 1.04 8.26
C ALA A 478 -14.80 0.57 9.46
N ALA A 479 -15.45 1.49 10.19
CA ALA A 479 -16.34 1.15 11.30
C ALA A 479 -17.70 0.59 10.84
N LEU A 480 -18.13 0.94 9.61
CA LEU A 480 -19.35 0.43 9.00
C LEU A 480 -19.11 -0.82 8.14
N ARG A 481 -17.85 -1.08 7.76
CA ARG A 481 -17.46 -2.26 6.97
C ARG A 481 -17.68 -3.54 7.79
N PRO A 482 -18.39 -4.54 7.26
CA PRO A 482 -18.70 -5.76 8.02
C PRO A 482 -17.44 -6.59 8.28
N SER A 483 -17.43 -7.28 9.42
CA SER A 483 -16.37 -8.24 9.77
C SER A 483 -16.41 -9.50 8.91
N ALA A 484 -15.31 -10.27 8.91
CA ALA A 484 -15.25 -11.55 8.23
C ALA A 484 -16.37 -12.51 8.68
N ALA A 485 -16.67 -12.51 9.98
CA ALA A 485 -17.72 -13.35 10.56
C ALA A 485 -19.12 -12.95 10.05
N GLN A 486 -19.43 -11.66 9.97
CA GLN A 486 -20.71 -11.18 9.45
C GLN A 486 -20.87 -11.46 7.95
N LEU A 487 -19.79 -11.32 7.18
CA LEU A 487 -19.81 -11.57 5.75
C LEU A 487 -20.03 -13.04 5.40
N LEU A 488 -19.63 -13.98 6.25
CA LEU A 488 -19.93 -15.41 6.05
C LEU A 488 -21.44 -15.72 6.03
N ASP A 489 -22.25 -14.89 6.67
CA ASP A 489 -23.71 -15.00 6.70
C ASP A 489 -24.41 -14.19 5.59
N HIS A 490 -23.64 -13.54 4.71
CA HIS A 490 -24.16 -12.73 3.61
C HIS A 490 -24.92 -13.59 2.58
N PRO A 491 -26.01 -13.12 1.94
CA PRO A 491 -26.75 -13.86 0.91
C PRO A 491 -25.88 -14.44 -0.21
N PHE A 492 -24.89 -13.68 -0.69
CA PHE A 492 -23.91 -14.17 -1.67
C PHE A 492 -23.22 -15.44 -1.20
N LEU A 493 -22.98 -15.63 0.10
CA LEU A 493 -22.34 -16.82 0.67
C LEU A 493 -23.35 -17.83 1.24
N THR A 494 -24.62 -17.54 1.37
CA THR A 494 -25.59 -18.56 1.83
C THR A 494 -26.38 -19.18 0.69
N LYS A 495 -26.49 -18.49 -0.44
CA LYS A 495 -27.14 -18.96 -1.67
C LYS A 495 -26.28 -19.98 -2.41
N THR A 496 -26.91 -20.90 -3.13
CA THR A 496 -26.20 -21.85 -3.99
C THR A 496 -26.05 -21.29 -5.40
N TYR A 497 -24.82 -21.26 -5.90
CA TYR A 497 -24.52 -21.00 -7.31
C TYR A 497 -24.07 -22.30 -7.96
N THR A 498 -24.53 -22.58 -9.18
CA THR A 498 -24.14 -23.75 -9.96
C THR A 498 -23.18 -23.34 -11.06
N ASP A 499 -22.14 -24.15 -11.27
CA ASP A 499 -21.17 -24.00 -12.37
C ASP A 499 -21.81 -24.21 -13.75
#